data_AF-A0A6B2CXT7-F1
#
_entry.id   AF-A0A6B2CXT7-F1
#
_cell.length_a   1.000
_cell.length_b   1.000
_cell.length_c   1.000
_cell.angle_alpha   90.00
_cell.angle_beta   90.00
_cell.angle_gamma   90.00
#
_symmetry.space_group_name_H-M   'P 1'
#
loop_
_entity.id
_entity.type
_entity.pdbx_description
1 polymer ?
#
loop_
_entity_poly.entity_id
_entity_poly.type
_entity_poly.pdbx_seq_one_letter_code
_entity_poly.pdbx_strand_id
1 'polypeptide(L)'
;MRFPPVGVDQVLGLLKVIHNLGGRTDAMYINDAVDADLGDLAHVVDAAEFLGLLKASGGDLELTAAGRDAVERPLREFQKYLKRRLSEVEPFASLARFVSERGRVEVGEVLEFLSSFGYGEEGARRILDWAVFAQIVEIEEGERVVPS
;
A
#
# COMPACT_ATOMS: atom_id res chain seq x y z
N MET A 1 11.42 -8.76 -4.36
CA MET A 1 10.20 -9.08 -3.60
C MET A 1 9.06 -8.29 -4.22
N ARG A 2 7.92 -8.92 -4.51
CA ARG A 2 6.76 -8.26 -5.14
C ARG A 2 5.91 -7.60 -4.05
N PHE A 3 5.37 -6.41 -4.29
CA PHE A 3 4.49 -5.75 -3.32
C PHE A 3 3.22 -6.59 -3.08
N PRO A 4 2.86 -6.93 -1.83
CA PRO A 4 1.66 -7.72 -1.54
C PRO A 4 0.38 -6.98 -1.95
N PRO A 5 -0.56 -7.63 -2.65
CA PRO A 5 -1.80 -6.99 -3.08
C PRO A 5 -2.81 -6.90 -1.93
N VAL A 6 -2.54 -6.03 -0.96
CA VAL A 6 -3.41 -5.68 0.18
C VAL A 6 -3.95 -4.26 0.04
N GLY A 7 -5.05 -3.95 0.72
CA GLY A 7 -5.65 -2.63 0.72
C GLY A 7 -4.83 -1.59 1.50
N VAL A 8 -4.93 -0.32 1.10
CA VAL A 8 -4.31 0.82 1.80
C VAL A 8 -4.88 0.96 3.21
N ASP A 9 -6.20 0.81 3.31
CA ASP A 9 -6.99 0.82 4.53
C ASP A 9 -6.59 -0.31 5.49
N GLN A 10 -6.26 -1.49 4.97
CA GLN A 10 -5.80 -2.62 5.79
C GLN A 10 -4.46 -2.31 6.46
N VAL A 11 -3.49 -1.77 5.70
CA VAL A 11 -2.20 -1.36 6.27
C VAL A 11 -2.38 -0.23 7.28
N LEU A 12 -3.16 0.80 6.96
CA LEU A 12 -3.44 1.90 7.89
C LEU A 12 -4.16 1.44 9.16
N GLY A 13 -5.10 0.50 9.03
CA GLY A 13 -5.81 -0.13 10.14
C GLY A 13 -4.85 -0.86 11.08
N LEU A 14 -3.96 -1.70 10.52
CA LEU A 14 -2.92 -2.39 11.29
C LEU A 14 -2.03 -1.39 12.05
N LEU A 15 -1.51 -0.37 11.38
CA LEU A 15 -0.64 0.63 12.02
C LEU A 15 -1.35 1.35 13.17
N LYS A 16 -2.64 1.68 13.00
CA LYS A 16 -3.46 2.32 14.03
C LYS A 16 -3.71 1.42 15.24
N VAL A 17 -3.97 0.12 15.02
CA VAL A 17 -4.12 -0.86 16.11
C VAL A 17 -2.84 -0.95 16.92
N ILE A 18 -1.69 -1.14 16.25
CA ILE A 18 -0.39 -1.24 16.93
C ILE A 18 -0.04 0.06 17.66
N HIS A 19 -0.32 1.22 17.05
CA HIS A 19 -0.13 2.53 17.67
C HIS A 19 -0.92 2.66 18.97
N ASN A 20 -2.21 2.30 18.97
CA ASN A 20 -3.08 2.34 20.15
C ASN A 20 -2.62 1.38 21.27
N LEU A 21 -1.89 0.32 20.93
CA LEU A 21 -1.28 -0.62 21.88
C LEU A 21 0.09 -0.16 22.39
N GLY A 22 0.52 1.07 22.09
CA GLY A 22 1.80 1.63 22.52
C GLY A 22 2.93 1.50 21.49
N GLY A 23 2.61 1.10 20.26
CA GLY A 23 3.54 1.05 19.14
C GLY A 23 4.35 -0.25 19.02
N ARG A 24 4.09 -1.25 19.87
CA ARG A 24 4.62 -2.61 19.78
C ARG A 24 3.61 -3.61 20.37
N THR A 25 3.43 -4.75 19.71
CA THR A 25 2.54 -5.82 20.19
C THR A 25 2.96 -7.17 19.62
N ASP A 26 2.57 -8.25 20.30
CA ASP A 26 2.67 -9.62 19.77
C ASP A 26 1.69 -9.79 18.59
N ALA A 27 2.16 -10.41 17.50
CA ALA A 27 1.36 -10.67 16.31
C ALA A 27 0.15 -11.57 16.58
N MET A 28 0.27 -12.53 17.51
CA MET A 28 -0.84 -13.43 17.90
C MET A 28 -2.00 -12.64 18.50
N TYR A 29 -1.70 -11.63 19.31
CA TYR A 29 -2.72 -10.75 19.90
C TYR A 29 -3.49 -9.95 18.85
N ILE A 30 -2.83 -9.54 17.75
CA ILE A 30 -3.52 -8.84 16.65
C ILE A 30 -4.44 -9.80 15.91
N ASN A 31 -3.97 -11.02 15.62
CA ASN A 31 -4.75 -12.01 14.89
C ASN A 31 -6.07 -12.34 15.59
N ASP A 32 -6.05 -12.43 16.93
CA ASP A 32 -7.25 -12.66 17.75
C ASP A 32 -8.13 -11.41 17.89
N ALA A 33 -7.55 -10.21 17.82
CA ALA A 33 -8.27 -8.94 17.94
C ALA A 33 -8.89 -8.46 16.62
N VAL A 34 -8.43 -8.99 15.48
CA VAL A 34 -8.83 -8.52 14.15
C VAL A 34 -9.46 -9.65 13.33
N ASP A 35 -10.63 -10.08 13.77
CA ASP A 35 -11.33 -11.26 13.25
C ASP A 35 -12.28 -10.96 12.06
N ALA A 36 -12.08 -9.89 11.28
CA ALA A 36 -12.98 -9.63 10.13
C ALA A 36 -12.42 -8.83 8.94
N ASP A 37 -11.67 -7.73 9.14
CA ASP A 37 -11.45 -6.74 8.07
C ASP A 37 -10.01 -6.65 7.50
N LEU A 38 -9.00 -7.27 8.11
CA LEU A 38 -7.60 -7.19 7.64
C LEU A 38 -7.21 -8.23 6.58
N GLY A 39 -8.09 -9.17 6.23
CA GLY A 39 -7.74 -10.26 5.33
C GLY A 39 -6.60 -11.13 5.90
N ASP A 40 -5.68 -11.56 5.04
CA ASP A 40 -4.48 -12.30 5.49
C ASP A 40 -3.49 -11.35 6.19
N LEU A 41 -3.50 -11.36 7.52
CA LEU A 41 -2.66 -10.51 8.37
C LEU A 41 -1.18 -10.61 7.98
N ALA A 42 -0.69 -11.78 7.55
CA ALA A 42 0.69 -11.95 7.15
C ALA A 42 1.03 -11.07 5.94
N HIS A 43 0.15 -11.01 4.93
CA HIS A 43 0.36 -10.14 3.76
C HIS A 43 0.29 -8.65 4.11
N VAL A 44 -0.54 -8.26 5.10
CA VAL A 44 -0.62 -6.87 5.56
C VAL A 44 0.65 -6.47 6.31
N VAL A 45 1.17 -7.37 7.16
CA VAL A 45 2.47 -7.20 7.82
C VAL A 45 3.59 -7.08 6.80
N ASP A 46 3.64 -7.98 5.81
CA ASP A 46 4.63 -7.96 4.73
C ASP A 46 4.61 -6.63 3.96
N ALA A 47 3.41 -6.09 3.65
CA ALA A 47 3.27 -4.81 2.98
C ALA A 47 3.74 -3.65 3.86
N ALA A 48 3.40 -3.65 5.15
CA ALA A 48 3.83 -2.62 6.09
C ALA A 48 5.35 -2.63 6.31
N GLU A 49 5.97 -3.82 6.38
CA GLU A 49 7.43 -3.98 6.43
C GLU A 49 8.09 -3.54 5.13
N PHE A 50 7.55 -3.94 3.97
CA PHE A 50 8.04 -3.52 2.66
C PHE A 50 8.08 -1.99 2.54
N LEU A 51 7.03 -1.32 3.01
CA LEU A 51 6.95 0.14 3.02
C LEU A 51 7.92 0.77 4.02
N GLY A 52 8.41 0.02 5.02
CA GLY A 52 9.30 0.50 6.07
C GLY A 52 8.56 1.12 7.26
N LEU A 53 7.26 0.81 7.40
CA LEU A 53 6.37 1.32 8.45
C LEU A 53 6.38 0.43 9.70
N LEU A 54 6.70 -0.84 9.51
CA LEU A 54 6.70 -1.87 10.54
C LEU A 54 8.02 -2.65 10.52
N LYS A 55 8.35 -3.28 11.65
CA LYS A 55 9.34 -4.35 11.75
C LYS A 55 8.70 -5.53 12.47
N ALA A 56 8.83 -6.72 11.90
CA ALA A 56 8.47 -7.98 12.51
C ALA A 56 9.73 -8.70 13.02
N SER A 57 9.77 -9.08 14.29
CA SER A 57 10.90 -9.81 14.86
C SER A 57 10.48 -10.68 16.04
N GLY A 58 10.79 -11.97 15.99
CA GLY A 58 10.54 -12.88 17.12
C GLY A 58 9.07 -13.02 17.52
N GLY A 59 8.13 -12.79 16.60
CA GLY A 59 6.69 -12.80 16.86
C GLY A 59 6.10 -11.43 17.22
N ASP A 60 6.95 -10.43 17.48
CA ASP A 60 6.51 -9.07 17.76
C ASP A 60 6.44 -8.22 16.50
N LEU A 61 5.48 -7.30 16.49
CA LEU A 61 5.31 -6.24 15.50
C LEU A 61 5.58 -4.88 16.17
N GLU A 62 6.52 -4.11 15.61
CA GLU A 62 6.91 -2.81 16.14
C GLU A 62 6.87 -1.72 15.07
N LEU A 63 6.21 -0.59 15.37
CA LEU A 63 6.17 0.56 14.48
C LEU A 63 7.55 1.20 14.34
N THR A 64 7.96 1.47 13.10
CA THR A 64 9.10 2.36 12.85
C THR A 64 8.73 3.81 13.14
N ALA A 65 9.70 4.73 13.07
CA ALA A 65 9.40 6.16 13.11
C ALA A 65 8.44 6.57 11.98
N ALA A 66 8.63 6.04 10.77
CA ALA A 66 7.75 6.28 9.64
C ALA A 66 6.35 5.69 9.85
N GLY A 67 6.24 4.52 10.49
CA GLY A 67 4.95 3.92 10.84
C GLY A 67 4.16 4.76 11.85
N ARG A 68 4.83 5.35 12.85
CA ARG A 68 4.19 6.29 13.78
C ARG A 68 3.78 7.58 13.09
N ASP A 69 4.66 8.15 12.26
CA ASP A 69 4.34 9.35 11.49
C ASP A 69 3.15 9.11 10.55
N ALA A 70 3.00 7.90 9.98
CA ALA A 70 1.86 7.56 9.14
C ALA A 70 0.50 7.66 9.88
N VAL A 71 0.48 7.49 11.21
CA VAL A 71 -0.72 7.60 12.05
C VAL A 71 -0.89 9.01 12.62
N GLU A 72 0.20 9.66 13.00
CA GLU A 72 0.17 10.92 13.76
C GLU A 72 0.25 12.18 12.88
N ARG A 73 0.87 12.10 11.69
CA ARG A 73 1.09 13.25 10.82
C ARG A 73 -0.07 13.45 9.85
N PRO A 74 -0.20 14.66 9.26
CA PRO A 74 -1.17 14.88 8.20
C PRO A 74 -0.99 13.90 7.05
N LEU A 75 -2.11 13.42 6.50
CA LEU A 75 -2.15 12.46 5.39
C LEU A 75 -1.20 12.81 4.23
N ARG A 76 -1.08 14.10 3.90
CA ARG A 76 -0.19 14.59 2.83
C ARG A 76 1.28 14.23 3.05
N GLU A 77 1.77 14.24 4.30
CA GLU A 77 3.14 13.86 4.62
C GLU A 77 3.34 12.35 4.41
N PHE A 78 2.34 11.54 4.78
CA PHE A 78 2.37 10.11 4.53
C PHE A 78 2.32 9.78 3.03
N GLN A 79 1.50 10.48 2.25
CA GLN A 79 1.47 10.31 0.79
C GLN A 79 2.81 10.67 0.13
N LYS A 80 3.50 11.73 0.57
CA LYS A 80 4.86 12.05 0.10
C LYS A 80 5.86 10.94 0.42
N TYR A 81 5.77 10.37 1.62
CA TYR A 81 6.59 9.22 2.00
C TYR A 81 6.34 8.03 1.07
N LEU A 82 5.07 7.68 0.84
CA LEU A 82 4.68 6.59 -0.05
C LEU A 82 5.10 6.83 -1.50
N LYS A 83 4.89 8.03 -2.05
CA LYS A 83 5.33 8.39 -3.42
C LYS A 83 6.82 8.08 -3.58
N ARG A 84 7.66 8.57 -2.66
CA ARG A 84 9.10 8.29 -2.67
C ARG A 84 9.44 6.80 -2.58
N ARG A 85 8.75 6.04 -1.72
CA ARG A 85 9.04 4.59 -1.53
C ARG A 85 8.58 3.74 -2.71
N LEU A 86 7.43 4.05 -3.28
CA LEU A 86 6.79 3.25 -4.31
C LEU A 86 7.26 3.63 -5.72
N SER A 87 7.61 4.90 -6.00
CA SER A 87 8.08 5.29 -7.34
C SER A 87 9.37 4.59 -7.80
N GLU A 88 10.11 3.94 -6.89
CA GLU A 88 11.35 3.23 -7.20
C GLU A 88 11.17 1.69 -7.29
N VAL A 89 9.95 1.17 -7.10
CA VAL A 89 9.69 -0.28 -7.05
C VAL A 89 8.65 -0.73 -8.06
N GLU A 90 8.80 -1.94 -8.57
CA GLU A 90 7.80 -2.54 -9.46
C GLU A 90 6.57 -3.04 -8.68
N PRO A 91 5.35 -2.92 -9.25
CA PRO A 91 5.06 -2.45 -10.61
C PRO A 91 4.85 -0.92 -10.73
N PHE A 92 4.97 -0.17 -9.64
CA PHE A 92 4.63 1.25 -9.58
C PHE A 92 5.51 2.13 -10.49
N ALA A 93 6.82 1.84 -10.54
CA ALA A 93 7.75 2.53 -11.42
C ALA A 93 7.36 2.37 -12.90
N SER A 94 7.04 1.15 -13.33
CA SER A 94 6.60 0.87 -14.69
C SER A 94 5.20 1.43 -14.98
N LEU A 95 4.28 1.41 -14.02
CA LEU A 95 2.96 2.03 -14.14
C LEU A 95 3.08 3.54 -14.39
N ALA A 96 3.91 4.23 -13.61
CA ALA A 96 4.13 5.66 -13.76
C ALA A 96 4.64 6.01 -15.17
N ARG A 97 5.60 5.22 -15.68
CA ARG A 97 6.11 5.38 -17.06
C ARG A 97 5.03 5.07 -18.10
N PHE A 98 4.32 3.96 -17.95
CA PHE A 98 3.26 3.51 -18.86
C PHE A 98 2.18 4.57 -19.07
N VAL A 99 1.74 5.21 -17.97
CA VAL A 99 0.74 6.28 -18.00
C VAL A 99 1.35 7.60 -18.48
N SER A 100 2.59 7.95 -18.07
CA SER A 100 3.26 9.18 -18.51
C SER A 100 3.53 9.22 -20.02
N GLU A 101 3.83 8.09 -20.65
CA GLU A 101 4.08 8.03 -22.11
C GLU A 101 2.79 8.18 -22.93
N ARG A 102 1.65 7.75 -22.37
CA ARG A 102 0.34 7.81 -23.04
C ARG A 102 -0.45 9.07 -22.69
N GLY A 103 -0.12 9.73 -21.58
CA GLY A 103 -0.80 10.90 -21.05
C GLY A 103 -2.16 10.59 -20.40
N ARG A 104 -2.94 9.69 -21.01
CA ARG A 104 -4.26 9.28 -20.52
C ARG A 104 -4.56 7.84 -20.96
N VAL A 105 -4.95 6.99 -20.01
CA VAL A 105 -5.17 5.55 -20.26
C VAL A 105 -6.46 5.09 -19.59
N GLU A 106 -7.23 4.22 -20.22
CA GLU A 106 -8.44 3.64 -19.60
C GLU A 106 -8.05 2.74 -18.40
N VAL A 107 -8.85 2.74 -17.33
CA VAL A 107 -8.59 1.90 -16.14
C VAL A 107 -8.44 0.43 -16.51
N GLY A 108 -9.25 -0.08 -17.45
CA GLY A 108 -9.16 -1.47 -17.91
C GLY A 108 -7.77 -1.83 -18.48
N GLU A 109 -7.20 -0.97 -19.33
CA GLU A 109 -5.86 -1.15 -19.89
C GLU A 109 -4.78 -1.10 -18.80
N VAL A 110 -4.95 -0.25 -17.79
CA VAL A 110 -4.05 -0.19 -16.63
C VAL A 110 -4.12 -1.49 -15.81
N LEU A 111 -5.31 -2.04 -15.59
CA LEU A 111 -5.49 -3.30 -14.87
C LEU A 111 -4.89 -4.48 -15.65
N GLU A 112 -5.06 -4.53 -16.97
CA GLU A 112 -4.39 -5.51 -17.83
C GLU A 112 -2.87 -5.39 -17.75
N PHE A 113 -2.35 -4.16 -17.84
CA PHE A 113 -0.92 -3.88 -17.69
C PHE A 113 -0.39 -4.36 -16.34
N LEU A 114 -1.05 -4.03 -15.23
CA LEU A 114 -0.66 -4.48 -13.89
C LEU A 114 -0.79 -5.99 -13.72
N SER A 115 -1.78 -6.62 -14.35
CA SER A 115 -1.95 -8.08 -14.35
C SER A 115 -0.78 -8.80 -15.04
N SER A 116 -0.14 -8.16 -16.03
CA SER A 116 1.07 -8.71 -16.68
C SER A 116 2.27 -8.87 -15.72
N PHE A 117 2.27 -8.17 -14.58
CA PHE A 117 3.24 -8.37 -13.50
C PHE A 117 2.94 -9.59 -12.63
N GLY A 118 1.91 -10.37 -12.96
CA GLY A 118 1.51 -11.60 -12.27
C GLY A 118 0.56 -11.37 -11.09
N TYR A 119 -0.12 -10.23 -11.05
CA TYR A 119 -1.26 -9.99 -10.16
C TYR A 119 -2.55 -10.51 -10.82
N GLY A 120 -3.46 -11.07 -10.02
CA GLY A 120 -4.84 -11.27 -10.47
C GLY A 120 -5.58 -9.92 -10.54
N GLU A 121 -6.80 -9.92 -11.08
CA GLU A 121 -7.60 -8.69 -11.29
C GLU A 121 -7.76 -7.85 -10.01
N GLU A 122 -8.16 -8.47 -8.89
CA GLU A 122 -8.26 -7.78 -7.60
C GLU A 122 -6.91 -7.24 -7.12
N GLY A 123 -5.83 -7.98 -7.38
CA GLY A 123 -4.49 -7.56 -6.99
C GLY A 123 -4.02 -6.36 -7.81
N ALA A 124 -4.24 -6.39 -9.12
CA ALA A 124 -3.99 -5.26 -10.01
C ALA A 124 -4.78 -4.02 -9.56
N ARG A 125 -6.04 -4.21 -9.13
CA ARG A 125 -6.85 -3.12 -8.59
C ARG A 125 -6.25 -2.53 -7.32
N ARG A 126 -5.85 -3.36 -6.35
CA ARG A 126 -5.20 -2.88 -5.12
C ARG A 126 -3.91 -2.13 -5.40
N ILE A 127 -3.10 -2.60 -6.36
CA ILE A 127 -1.89 -1.90 -6.79
C ILE A 127 -2.23 -0.53 -7.39
N LEU A 128 -3.26 -0.44 -8.24
CA LEU A 128 -3.72 0.85 -8.77
C LEU A 128 -4.19 1.77 -7.63
N ASP A 129 -4.95 1.25 -6.68
CA ASP A 129 -5.43 2.02 -5.52
C ASP A 129 -4.26 2.57 -4.69
N TRP A 130 -3.19 1.78 -4.49
CA TRP A 130 -1.94 2.26 -3.87
C TRP A 130 -1.27 3.37 -4.69
N ALA A 131 -1.21 3.23 -6.02
CA ALA A 131 -0.59 4.22 -6.89
C ALA A 131 -1.37 5.56 -6.85
N VAL A 132 -2.70 5.50 -6.81
CA VAL A 132 -3.58 6.67 -6.65
C VAL A 132 -3.40 7.29 -5.27
N PHE A 133 -3.44 6.49 -4.21
CA PHE A 133 -3.28 6.97 -2.84
C PHE A 133 -1.92 7.64 -2.62
N ALA A 134 -0.85 7.05 -3.17
CA ALA A 134 0.50 7.60 -3.13
C ALA A 134 0.72 8.76 -4.11
N GLN A 135 -0.29 9.17 -4.88
CA GLN A 135 -0.21 10.26 -5.86
C GLN A 135 0.87 10.01 -6.92
N ILE A 136 1.00 8.76 -7.39
CA ILE A 136 1.85 8.38 -8.53
C ILE A 136 1.09 8.57 -9.84
N VAL A 137 -0.20 8.30 -9.79
CA VAL A 137 -1.19 8.54 -10.85
C VAL A 137 -2.47 9.08 -10.24
N GLU A 138 -3.33 9.63 -11.07
CA GLU A 138 -4.67 10.11 -10.70
C GLU A 138 -5.73 9.42 -11.57
N ILE A 139 -6.95 9.28 -11.02
CA ILE A 139 -8.11 8.83 -11.79
C ILE A 139 -9.01 10.05 -12.01
N GLU A 140 -9.19 10.42 -13.27
CA GLU A 140 -10.12 11.47 -13.68
C GLU A 140 -11.55 10.94 -13.86
N GLU A 141 -12.50 11.85 -13.99
CA GLU A 141 -13.84 11.54 -14.44
C GLU A 141 -13.82 10.74 -15.76
N GLY A 142 -14.65 9.69 -15.83
CA GLY A 142 -14.70 8.76 -16.95
C GLY A 142 -13.75 7.56 -16.84
N GLU A 143 -13.26 7.21 -15.65
CA GLU A 143 -12.43 6.03 -15.38
C GLU A 143 -11.11 5.98 -16.17
N ARG A 144 -10.45 7.14 -16.26
CA ARG A 144 -9.16 7.27 -16.95
C ARG A 144 -8.05 7.62 -15.99
N VAL A 145 -6.92 6.95 -16.14
CA VAL A 145 -5.71 7.13 -15.35
C VAL A 145 -4.77 8.11 -16.06
N VAL A 146 -4.30 9.12 -15.32
CA VAL A 146 -3.37 10.16 -15.79
C VAL A 146 -2.17 10.31 -14.85
N PRO A 147 -1.05 10.91 -15.27
CA PRO A 147 0.06 11.21 -14.37
C PRO A 147 -0.33 12.21 -13.27
N SER A 148 0.27 12.06 -12.07
CA SER A 148 0.08 12.95 -10.91
C SER A 148 1.30 13.84 -10.61
#